data_AF-A0A094IG29-F1
#
_entry.id   AF-A0A094IG29-F1
#
_cell.length_a   1.000
_cell.length_b   1.000
_cell.length_c   1.000
_cell.angle_alpha   90.00
_cell.angle_beta   90.00
_cell.angle_gamma   90.00
#
_symmetry.space_group_name_H-M   'P 1'
#
loop_
_entity.id
_entity.type
_entity.pdbx_description
1 polymer ?
#
loop_
_entity_poly.entity_id
_entity_poly.type
_entity_poly.pdbx_seq_one_letter_code
_entity_poly.pdbx_strand_id
1 'polypeptide(L)'
;MQVARNRRGSSIDLLVLQQTIRGRVPEGLLPYVLSDNGDDGHHWQRLCMQCPSSPSSGEKSERTTMPGGSNPSYNKGITLVHEVGHWLGLYNTFEGGCKAPGDYVNDTPFQLTASVGCPIGIDTCPQDGADPVENYMDTSDDACRNHFTPGQAKRIAQIAKQYRGINL
;
A
#
# COMPACT_ATOMS: atom_id res chain seq x y z
N MET A 1 -0.87 38.90 15.13
CA MET A 1 -0.74 38.13 13.88
C MET A 1 -0.66 36.65 14.25
N GLN A 2 -1.77 35.91 14.13
CA GLN A 2 -1.80 34.46 14.34
C GLN A 2 -1.64 33.78 13.00
N VAL A 3 -0.61 32.93 12.90
CA VAL A 3 -0.35 32.07 11.74
C VAL A 3 -1.47 31.01 11.67
N ALA A 4 -2.08 30.91 10.50
CA ALA A 4 -3.23 30.07 10.21
C ALA A 4 -2.92 28.58 10.43
N ARG A 5 -3.63 27.95 11.38
CA ARG A 5 -3.83 26.50 11.43
C ARG A 5 -4.77 26.13 10.29
N ASN A 6 -4.25 25.57 9.19
CA ASN A 6 -5.08 25.20 8.04
C ASN A 6 -5.08 23.68 7.81
N ARG A 7 -6.30 23.14 7.94
CA ARG A 7 -6.89 21.90 7.37
C ARG A 7 -6.43 20.54 7.91
N ARG A 8 -7.29 20.03 8.80
CA ARG A 8 -7.60 18.61 8.97
C ARG A 8 -8.02 18.01 7.62
N GLY A 9 -7.09 17.41 6.89
CA GLY A 9 -7.41 16.40 5.89
C GLY A 9 -7.57 15.07 6.62
N SER A 10 -8.80 14.75 7.03
CA SER A 10 -9.14 13.39 7.45
C SER A 10 -9.25 12.55 6.17
N SER A 11 -8.14 12.27 5.50
CA SER A 11 -8.18 11.31 4.40
C SER A 11 -8.45 9.93 4.98
N ILE A 12 -9.23 9.16 4.25
CA ILE A 12 -9.55 7.76 4.58
C ILE A 12 -8.27 6.96 4.86
N ASP A 13 -7.13 7.35 4.28
CA ASP A 13 -5.80 6.75 4.44
C ASP A 13 -5.35 6.61 5.90
N LEU A 14 -5.47 7.68 6.70
CA LEU A 14 -5.08 7.67 8.12
C LEU A 14 -6.11 6.98 9.00
N LEU A 15 -7.39 7.01 8.63
CA LEU A 15 -8.46 6.34 9.37
C LEU A 15 -8.40 4.82 9.17
N VAL A 16 -8.10 4.34 7.96
CA VAL A 16 -7.88 2.91 7.67
C VAL A 16 -6.67 2.38 8.45
N LEU A 17 -5.56 3.13 8.46
CA LEU A 17 -4.39 2.80 9.30
C LEU A 17 -4.76 2.80 10.79
N GLN A 18 -5.39 3.86 11.30
CA GLN A 18 -5.71 3.98 12.72
C GLN A 18 -6.75 2.94 13.20
N GLN A 19 -7.75 2.61 12.39
CA GLN A 19 -8.80 1.67 12.76
C GLN A 19 -8.34 0.21 12.61
N THR A 20 -7.56 -0.11 11.57
CA THR A 20 -7.00 -1.46 11.38
C THR A 20 -5.94 -1.79 12.44
N ILE A 21 -5.09 -0.82 12.81
CA ILE A 21 -4.04 -1.01 13.83
C ILE A 21 -4.62 -1.05 15.25
N ARG A 22 -5.57 -0.15 15.60
CA ARG A 22 -6.13 -0.09 16.97
C ARG A 22 -7.08 -1.24 17.30
N GLY A 23 -7.66 -1.90 16.29
CA GLY A 23 -8.70 -2.91 16.50
C GLY A 23 -8.18 -4.28 16.98
N ARG A 24 -6.92 -4.65 16.70
CA ARG A 24 -6.41 -6.01 17.00
C ARG A 24 -4.92 -6.12 17.32
N VAL A 25 -4.16 -5.04 17.34
CA VAL A 25 -2.77 -5.08 17.77
C VAL A 25 -2.74 -4.82 19.28
N PRO A 26 -2.49 -5.83 20.14
CA PRO A 26 -2.33 -5.57 21.57
C PRO A 26 -1.21 -4.54 21.76
N GLU A 27 -1.40 -3.62 22.71
CA GLU A 27 -0.42 -2.56 22.98
C GLU A 27 0.99 -3.17 23.10
N GLY A 28 1.90 -2.77 22.20
CA GLY A 28 3.30 -3.22 22.20
C GLY A 28 3.73 -4.09 21.01
N LEU A 29 2.83 -4.52 20.13
CA LEU A 29 3.20 -5.10 18.84
C LEU A 29 3.08 -4.04 17.73
N LEU A 30 4.03 -3.99 16.81
CA LEU A 30 3.93 -3.18 15.59
C LEU A 30 3.65 -4.12 14.43
N PRO A 31 2.80 -3.75 13.45
CA PRO A 31 2.67 -4.51 12.22
C PRO A 31 4.04 -4.58 11.53
N TYR A 32 4.46 -5.78 11.13
CA TYR A 32 5.68 -5.97 10.35
C TYR A 32 5.32 -6.43 8.94
N VAL A 33 6.03 -5.90 7.96
CA VAL A 33 6.08 -6.45 6.61
C VAL A 33 7.16 -7.51 6.61
N LEU A 34 6.78 -8.75 6.31
CA LEU A 34 7.69 -9.87 6.17
C LEU A 34 7.83 -10.17 4.68
N SER A 35 9.08 -10.27 4.22
CA SER A 35 9.38 -10.72 2.88
C SER A 35 9.66 -12.22 2.93
N ASP A 36 8.81 -13.00 2.26
CA ASP A 36 9.06 -14.41 1.97
C ASP A 36 9.68 -14.48 0.56
N ASN A 37 10.78 -15.22 0.42
CA ASN A 37 11.14 -15.74 -0.90
C ASN A 37 10.19 -16.92 -1.16
N GLY A 38 9.24 -16.78 -2.07
CA GLY A 38 8.45 -17.92 -2.50
C GLY A 38 9.36 -18.98 -3.15
N ASP A 39 8.99 -20.25 -3.04
CA ASP A 39 9.68 -21.38 -3.73
C ASP A 39 9.66 -21.24 -5.27
N ASP A 40 8.92 -20.28 -5.79
CA ASP A 40 8.78 -19.89 -7.20
C ASP A 40 9.74 -18.78 -7.65
N GLY A 41 10.58 -18.24 -6.75
CA GLY A 41 11.51 -17.15 -7.06
C GLY A 41 10.84 -15.77 -7.19
N HIS A 42 9.58 -15.64 -6.76
CA HIS A 42 8.89 -14.35 -6.67
C HIS A 42 8.98 -13.80 -5.25
N HIS A 43 9.34 -12.51 -5.13
CA HIS A 43 9.33 -11.78 -3.87
C HIS A 43 7.88 -11.40 -3.54
N TRP A 44 7.32 -12.01 -2.50
CA TRP A 44 6.00 -11.65 -2.00
C TRP A 44 6.14 -10.99 -0.63
N GLN A 45 5.65 -9.76 -0.51
CA GLN A 45 5.52 -9.10 0.78
C GLN A 45 4.21 -9.57 1.44
N ARG A 46 4.28 -9.91 2.72
CA ARG A 46 3.14 -10.31 3.52
C ARG A 46 3.00 -9.37 4.71
N LEU A 47 1.84 -8.75 4.83
CA LEU A 47 1.45 -8.08 6.06
C LEU A 47 1.22 -9.11 7.15
N CYS A 48 2.11 -9.13 8.14
CA CYS A 48 1.97 -9.97 9.30
C CYS A 48 1.50 -9.12 10.49
N MET A 49 0.21 -9.26 10.84
CA MET A 49 -0.39 -8.56 11.99
C MET A 49 -0.11 -9.26 13.34
N GLN A 50 0.49 -10.46 13.32
CA GLN A 50 0.85 -11.26 14.50
C GLN A 50 2.18 -12.00 14.26
N CYS A 51 3.27 -11.25 14.18
CA CYS A 51 4.57 -11.89 13.95
C CYS A 51 5.14 -12.43 15.25
N PRO A 52 5.66 -13.67 15.28
CA PRO A 52 6.54 -14.07 16.36
C PRO A 52 7.72 -13.08 16.44
N SER A 53 8.26 -12.87 17.63
CA SER A 53 9.38 -11.94 17.88
C SER A 53 10.65 -12.28 17.08
N SER A 54 10.70 -13.47 16.49
CA SER A 54 11.72 -13.96 15.58
C SER A 54 11.07 -14.47 14.27
N PRO A 55 11.51 -13.99 13.10
CA PRO A 55 11.09 -14.55 11.81
C PRO A 55 11.42 -16.04 11.70
N SER A 56 10.62 -16.76 10.94
CA SER A 56 10.91 -18.16 10.57
C SER A 56 12.21 -18.23 9.77
N SER A 57 12.89 -19.38 9.72
CA SER A 57 14.07 -19.55 8.88
C SER A 57 13.73 -19.29 7.40
N GLY A 58 14.22 -18.19 6.83
CA GLY A 58 13.96 -17.78 5.43
C GLY A 58 13.20 -16.46 5.30
N GLU A 59 12.58 -15.98 6.37
CA GLU A 59 11.74 -14.79 6.39
C GLU A 59 12.56 -13.56 6.82
N LYS A 60 12.54 -12.47 6.03
CA LYS A 60 13.25 -11.23 6.36
C LYS A 60 12.29 -10.18 6.88
N SER A 61 12.54 -9.68 8.09
CA SER A 61 11.85 -8.51 8.63
C SER A 61 12.32 -7.25 7.91
N GLU A 62 11.43 -6.59 7.18
CA GLU A 62 11.72 -5.34 6.47
C GLU A 62 11.65 -4.12 7.41
N ARG A 63 12.40 -4.14 8.52
CA ARG A 63 12.56 -2.94 9.36
C ARG A 63 13.17 -1.75 8.61
N THR A 64 13.79 -1.98 7.46
CA THR A 64 14.43 -0.94 6.65
C THR A 64 13.43 -0.06 5.89
N THR A 65 12.18 -0.51 5.73
CA THR A 65 11.10 0.22 5.04
C THR A 65 10.13 0.92 6.01
N MET A 66 10.30 0.70 7.31
CA MET A 66 9.59 1.45 8.34
C MET A 66 10.07 2.91 8.39
N PRO A 67 9.26 3.85 8.95
CA PRO A 67 9.68 5.23 9.13
C PRO A 67 11.05 5.34 9.83
N GLY A 68 12.04 5.92 9.14
CA GLY A 68 13.41 6.07 9.66
C GLY A 68 14.32 4.85 9.47
N GLY A 69 13.89 3.85 8.69
CA GLY A 69 14.71 2.71 8.29
C GLY A 69 15.86 3.06 7.33
N SER A 70 16.74 2.09 7.11
CA SER A 70 17.98 2.29 6.33
C SER A 70 17.82 2.24 4.82
N ASN A 71 16.61 1.99 4.29
CA ASN A 71 16.36 2.02 2.84
C ASN A 71 15.86 3.42 2.42
N PRO A 72 16.70 4.26 1.80
CA PRO A 72 16.34 5.67 1.56
C PRO A 72 15.15 5.85 0.61
N SER A 73 14.86 4.89 -0.26
CA SER A 73 13.73 4.94 -1.19
C SER A 73 12.40 4.49 -0.58
N TYR A 74 12.43 3.74 0.53
CA TYR A 74 11.25 3.08 1.10
C TYR A 74 11.10 3.26 2.61
N ASN A 75 11.80 4.21 3.24
CA ASN A 75 11.83 4.36 4.70
C ASN A 75 10.80 5.35 5.27
N LYS A 76 9.66 5.57 4.60
CA LYS A 76 8.58 6.42 5.13
C LYS A 76 7.39 5.62 5.62
N GLY A 77 7.47 4.30 5.59
CA GLY A 77 6.38 3.41 6.01
C GLY A 77 5.25 3.31 4.99
N ILE A 78 5.45 3.77 3.74
CA ILE A 78 4.43 3.63 2.70
C ILE A 78 4.34 2.18 2.21
N THR A 79 5.42 1.40 2.30
CA THR A 79 5.37 -0.05 2.13
C THR A 79 4.31 -0.69 3.02
N LEU A 80 4.16 -0.27 4.29
CA LEU A 80 3.10 -0.79 5.14
C LEU A 80 1.69 -0.44 4.61
N VAL A 81 1.52 0.75 4.02
CA VAL A 81 0.24 1.18 3.43
C VAL A 81 -0.12 0.34 2.22
N HIS A 82 0.86 0.06 1.35
CA HIS A 82 0.74 -0.83 0.20
C HIS A 82 0.28 -2.24 0.64
N GLU A 83 0.97 -2.80 1.64
CA GLU A 83 0.66 -4.14 2.18
C GLU A 83 -0.72 -4.22 2.85
N VAL A 84 -1.12 -3.18 3.57
CA VAL A 84 -2.49 -3.07 4.11
C VAL A 84 -3.52 -2.98 2.98
N GLY A 85 -3.20 -2.30 1.87
CA GLY A 85 -4.02 -2.28 0.66
C GLY A 85 -4.28 -3.69 0.11
N HIS A 86 -3.24 -4.51 -0.01
CA HIS A 86 -3.36 -5.93 -0.39
C HIS A 86 -4.19 -6.73 0.61
N TRP A 87 -3.95 -6.55 1.91
CA TRP A 87 -4.74 -7.22 2.96
C TRP A 87 -6.23 -6.88 2.90
N LEU A 88 -6.55 -5.69 2.38
CA LEU A 88 -7.90 -5.15 2.14
C LEU A 88 -8.39 -5.38 0.70
N GLY A 89 -7.71 -6.22 -0.08
CA GLY A 89 -8.19 -6.72 -1.37
C GLY A 89 -7.94 -5.79 -2.56
N LEU A 90 -7.01 -4.85 -2.45
CA LEU A 90 -6.48 -4.12 -3.60
C LEU A 90 -5.40 -4.93 -4.32
N TYR A 91 -5.37 -4.80 -5.65
CA TYR A 91 -4.29 -5.31 -6.48
C TYR A 91 -3.31 -4.19 -6.80
N ASN A 92 -2.14 -4.56 -7.32
CA ASN A 92 -1.20 -3.59 -7.86
C ASN A 92 -1.81 -2.89 -9.08
N THR A 93 -1.45 -1.63 -9.28
CA THR A 93 -1.97 -0.80 -10.40
C THR A 93 -1.62 -1.37 -11.77
N PHE A 94 -0.52 -2.11 -11.86
CA PHE A 94 -0.06 -2.79 -13.07
C PHE A 94 -0.62 -4.22 -13.24
N GLU A 95 -1.50 -4.67 -12.35
CA GLU A 95 -2.14 -5.97 -12.47
C GLU A 95 -3.01 -6.02 -13.74
N GLY A 96 -2.90 -7.10 -14.52
CA GLY A 96 -3.61 -7.21 -15.80
C GLY A 96 -3.06 -6.33 -16.94
N GLY A 97 -2.02 -5.51 -16.68
CA GLY A 97 -1.38 -4.65 -17.67
C GLY A 97 -2.37 -3.66 -18.31
N CYS A 98 -2.19 -3.39 -19.61
CA CYS A 98 -3.07 -2.49 -20.37
C CYS A 98 -4.45 -3.08 -20.73
N LYS A 99 -4.94 -4.08 -20.02
CA LYS A 99 -6.19 -4.77 -20.36
C LYS A 99 -7.15 -4.80 -19.17
N ALA A 100 -8.42 -4.58 -19.47
CA ALA A 100 -9.49 -4.80 -18.52
C ALA A 100 -9.50 -6.27 -18.03
N PRO A 101 -9.79 -6.53 -16.74
CA PRO A 101 -10.26 -5.56 -15.75
C PRO A 101 -9.17 -4.81 -14.97
N GLY A 102 -7.89 -5.00 -15.28
CA GLY A 102 -6.78 -4.35 -14.58
C GLY A 102 -6.70 -4.76 -13.11
N ASP A 103 -6.52 -3.77 -12.23
CA ASP A 103 -6.56 -3.91 -10.78
C ASP A 103 -7.99 -4.08 -10.20
N TYR A 104 -8.99 -4.20 -11.08
CA TYR A 104 -10.42 -4.27 -10.75
C TYR A 104 -10.95 -3.01 -10.04
N VAL A 105 -10.34 -1.86 -10.28
CA VAL A 105 -10.80 -0.55 -9.82
C VAL A 105 -10.88 0.42 -11.01
N ASN A 106 -12.10 0.79 -11.38
CA ASN A 106 -12.36 1.55 -12.62
C ASN A 106 -11.72 2.95 -12.70
N ASP A 107 -11.37 3.56 -11.57
CA ASP A 107 -10.75 4.89 -11.54
C ASP A 107 -9.22 4.86 -11.35
N THR A 108 -8.62 3.66 -11.40
CA THR A 108 -7.18 3.49 -11.54
C THR A 108 -6.84 3.40 -13.04
N PRO A 109 -6.00 4.29 -13.60
CA PRO A 109 -5.48 4.14 -14.95
C PRO A 109 -4.70 2.83 -15.10
N PHE A 110 -4.76 2.21 -16.29
CA PHE A 110 -3.99 1.01 -16.56
C PHE A 110 -2.49 1.31 -16.60
N GLN A 111 -1.70 0.35 -16.16
CA GLN A 111 -0.24 0.43 -16.15
C GLN A 111 0.33 -0.90 -16.60
N LEU A 112 1.37 -0.89 -17.44
CA LEU A 112 1.93 -2.14 -17.97
C LEU A 112 2.93 -2.77 -17.00
N THR A 113 3.73 -1.93 -16.34
CA THR A 113 4.83 -2.35 -15.47
C THR A 113 4.95 -1.45 -14.26
N ALA A 114 5.36 -2.03 -13.15
CA ALA A 114 5.62 -1.30 -11.91
C ALA A 114 6.62 -0.15 -12.10
N SER A 115 6.38 0.97 -11.44
CA SER A 115 7.23 2.15 -11.51
C SER A 115 8.44 2.01 -10.60
N VAL A 116 9.58 2.57 -11.02
CA VAL A 116 10.82 2.62 -10.22
C VAL A 116 11.25 4.07 -10.04
N GLY A 117 11.57 4.47 -8.81
CA GLY A 117 11.85 5.86 -8.50
C GLY A 117 10.56 6.71 -8.47
N CYS A 118 10.69 7.99 -8.81
CA CYS A 118 9.56 8.91 -8.96
C CYS A 118 9.48 9.49 -10.38
N PRO A 119 9.19 8.66 -11.40
CA PRO A 119 9.04 9.13 -12.76
C PRO A 119 7.83 10.06 -12.90
N ILE A 120 7.92 11.07 -13.76
CA ILE A 120 6.86 12.05 -13.99
C ILE A 120 6.33 11.89 -15.41
N GLY A 121 5.01 11.76 -15.54
CA GLY A 121 4.32 11.75 -16.84
C GLY A 121 4.62 10.52 -17.70
N ILE A 122 4.98 9.40 -17.07
CA ILE A 122 5.07 8.12 -17.77
C ILE A 122 3.65 7.59 -18.05
N ASP A 123 3.50 7.01 -19.22
CA ASP A 123 2.28 6.37 -19.68
C ASP A 123 2.71 5.14 -20.48
N THR A 124 2.67 3.99 -19.83
CA THR A 124 3.04 2.70 -20.41
C THR A 124 1.86 2.04 -21.13
N CYS A 125 0.64 2.52 -20.87
CA CYS A 125 -0.59 2.05 -21.46
C CYS A 125 -1.34 3.23 -22.09
N PRO A 126 -1.13 3.55 -23.38
CA PRO A 126 -1.66 4.76 -24.03
C PRO A 126 -3.19 4.70 -24.17
N GLN A 127 -3.86 4.97 -23.06
CA GLN A 127 -5.29 4.93 -22.78
C GLN A 127 -5.62 6.13 -21.88
N ASP A 128 -6.84 6.19 -21.35
CA ASP A 128 -7.23 7.31 -20.50
C ASP A 128 -6.47 7.28 -19.16
N GLY A 129 -5.56 8.24 -19.00
CA GLY A 129 -4.78 8.46 -17.78
C GLY A 129 -3.32 8.01 -17.91
N ALA A 130 -2.41 8.78 -17.31
CA ALA A 130 -1.01 8.37 -17.16
C ALA A 130 -0.88 7.28 -16.09
N ASP A 131 0.27 6.59 -16.07
CA ASP A 131 0.55 5.57 -15.07
C ASP A 131 0.40 6.17 -13.66
N PRO A 132 -0.29 5.49 -12.74
CA PRO A 132 -0.61 6.00 -11.41
C PRO A 132 0.59 5.92 -10.44
N VAL A 133 1.72 6.55 -10.80
CA VAL A 133 2.99 6.52 -10.04
C VAL A 133 2.83 6.99 -8.59
N GLU A 134 1.91 7.90 -8.32
CA GLU A 134 1.67 8.43 -6.97
C GLU A 134 0.71 7.58 -6.14
N ASN A 135 0.18 6.48 -6.70
CA ASN A 135 -0.75 5.60 -6.02
C ASN A 135 -0.01 4.68 -5.03
N TYR A 136 -0.61 4.43 -3.87
CA TYR A 136 -0.03 3.52 -2.89
C TYR A 136 0.13 2.09 -3.39
N MET A 137 -0.64 1.66 -4.38
CA MET A 137 -0.56 0.32 -4.99
C MET A 137 0.44 0.19 -6.16
N ASP A 138 1.25 1.23 -6.43
CA ASP A 138 2.45 1.13 -7.27
C ASP A 138 3.69 0.83 -6.39
N THR A 139 4.81 0.44 -7.00
CA THR A 139 6.11 0.18 -6.38
C THR A 139 7.09 1.36 -6.49
N SER A 140 6.63 2.54 -6.92
CA SER A 140 7.43 3.76 -6.93
C SER A 140 7.95 4.11 -5.52
N ASP A 141 8.96 4.99 -5.46
CA ASP A 141 9.58 5.37 -4.19
C ASP A 141 8.55 5.99 -3.23
N ASP A 142 8.74 5.77 -1.92
CA ASP A 142 7.90 6.34 -0.85
C ASP A 142 7.77 7.87 -0.92
N ALA A 143 8.69 8.54 -1.61
CA ALA A 143 8.68 9.98 -1.77
C ALA A 143 7.57 10.52 -2.68
N CYS A 144 7.06 9.73 -3.62
CA CYS A 144 6.01 10.15 -4.55
C CYS A 144 4.64 9.52 -4.24
N ARG A 145 4.59 8.35 -3.61
CA ARG A 145 3.33 7.68 -3.27
C ARG A 145 2.56 8.42 -2.17
N ASN A 146 1.33 8.81 -2.45
CA ASN A 146 0.59 9.72 -1.59
C ASN A 146 -0.94 9.49 -1.50
N HIS A 147 -1.54 8.59 -2.29
CA HIS A 147 -2.99 8.41 -2.25
C HIS A 147 -3.48 7.02 -2.66
N PHE A 148 -4.70 6.69 -2.22
CA PHE A 148 -5.60 5.75 -2.89
C PHE A 148 -6.61 6.51 -3.75
N THR A 149 -7.16 5.87 -4.77
CA THR A 149 -8.30 6.42 -5.53
C THR A 149 -9.61 6.29 -4.73
N PRO A 150 -10.65 7.08 -5.06
CA PRO A 150 -11.98 6.89 -4.49
C PRO A 150 -12.56 5.49 -4.71
N GLY A 151 -12.28 4.85 -5.85
CA GLY A 151 -12.65 3.48 -6.16
C GLY A 151 -11.94 2.45 -5.28
N GLN A 152 -10.64 2.64 -5.06
CA GLN A 152 -9.84 1.80 -4.15
C GLN A 152 -10.39 1.91 -2.72
N ALA A 153 -10.69 3.11 -2.24
CA ALA A 153 -11.29 3.31 -0.92
C ALA A 153 -12.65 2.59 -0.76
N LYS A 154 -13.50 2.62 -1.79
CA LYS A 154 -14.78 1.88 -1.79
C LYS A 154 -14.57 0.36 -1.71
N ARG A 155 -13.61 -0.15 -2.50
CA ARG A 155 -13.27 -1.58 -2.51
C ARG A 155 -12.73 -2.03 -1.15
N ILE A 156 -11.82 -1.25 -0.56
CA ILE A 156 -11.32 -1.45 0.81
C ILE A 156 -12.49 -1.57 1.79
N ALA A 157 -13.43 -0.62 1.80
CA ALA A 157 -14.57 -0.64 2.71
C ALA A 157 -15.45 -1.89 2.52
N GLN A 158 -15.66 -2.32 1.27
CA GLN A 158 -16.42 -3.53 0.95
C GLN A 158 -15.74 -4.79 1.47
N ILE A 159 -14.44 -4.97 1.19
CA ILE A 159 -13.67 -6.15 1.61
C ILE A 159 -13.49 -6.20 3.12
N ALA A 160 -13.22 -5.04 3.75
CA ALA A 160 -13.12 -4.91 5.19
C ALA A 160 -14.43 -5.35 5.89
N LYS A 161 -15.57 -4.91 5.36
CA LYS A 161 -16.88 -5.30 5.89
C LYS A 161 -17.16 -6.78 5.67
N GLN A 162 -16.96 -7.26 4.46
CA GLN A 162 -17.33 -8.62 4.05
C GLN A 162 -16.49 -9.69 4.74
N TYR A 163 -15.16 -9.51 4.79
CA TYR A 163 -14.25 -10.57 5.21
C TYR A 163 -13.58 -10.31 6.56
N ARG A 164 -13.71 -9.11 7.14
CA ARG A 164 -13.08 -8.74 8.42
C ARG A 164 -14.08 -8.25 9.47
N GLY A 165 -15.33 -7.97 9.08
CA GLY A 165 -16.34 -7.41 9.97
C GLY A 165 -16.03 -5.98 10.42
N ILE A 166 -15.20 -5.25 9.65
CA ILE A 166 -14.83 -3.86 9.95
C ILE A 166 -15.70 -2.93 9.09
N ASN A 167 -16.35 -1.95 9.71
CA ASN A 167 -17.15 -0.96 9.01
C ASN A 167 -16.39 0.38 8.98
N LEU A 168 -15.86 0.73 7.81
CA LEU A 168 -15.04 1.92 7.56
C LEU A 168 -15.89 3.12 7.12
#